data_AF-A0A5C1DFB4-F1
#
_entry.id   AF-A0A5C1DFB4-F1
#
_cell.length_a   1.000
_cell.length_b   1.000
_cell.length_c   1.000
_cell.angle_alpha   90.00
_cell.angle_beta   90.00
_cell.angle_gamma   90.00
#
_symmetry.space_group_name_H-M   'P 1'
#
loop_
_entity.id
_entity.type
_entity.pdbx_description
1 polymer ?
#
loop_
_entity_poly.entity_id
_entity_poly.type
_entity_poly.pdbx_seq_one_letter_code
_entity_poly.pdbx_strand_id
1 'polypeptide(L)'
;MRKPQFQSPTDTLILWADRQMTETRQPLLKFAEALTDTYLDMVPEDRRTCPLDEIPIDGSVDDHYRIQKKNALAVERWVKGTIKLPLEILDAWIATLQGEYRAGCVADLLERHNMTAVPAIDRADAATFAKTMHTTADMIGALACIVADGVVDEQDREDIVRAQQQMRILKGQMAGWEKAFNAALSGGRE
;
A
#
# COMPACT_ATOMS: atom_id res chain seq x y z
N MET A 1 -6.00 -26.15 -2.27
CA MET A 1 -6.20 -24.96 -1.43
C MET A 1 -7.38 -24.16 -1.98
N ARG A 2 -8.38 -23.86 -1.15
CA ARG A 2 -9.61 -23.16 -1.55
C ARG A 2 -9.27 -21.68 -1.75
N LYS A 3 -9.35 -21.16 -2.98
CA LYS A 3 -9.22 -19.71 -3.25
C LYS A 3 -10.23 -18.98 -2.37
N PRO A 4 -9.86 -17.92 -1.62
CA PRO A 4 -10.82 -17.25 -0.76
C PRO A 4 -11.93 -16.62 -1.62
N GLN A 5 -13.13 -16.81 -1.10
CA GLN A 5 -14.34 -16.02 -1.32
C GLN A 5 -14.00 -14.55 -1.63
N PHE A 6 -14.67 -13.96 -2.63
CA PHE A 6 -14.57 -12.55 -3.03
C PHE A 6 -14.34 -11.64 -1.80
N GLN A 7 -13.08 -11.29 -1.51
CA GLN A 7 -12.78 -10.29 -0.47
C GLN A 7 -13.07 -8.94 -1.09
N SER A 8 -13.79 -8.04 -0.42
CA SER A 8 -14.02 -6.69 -0.95
C SER A 8 -12.72 -5.88 -0.86
N PRO A 9 -12.38 -4.97 -1.80
CA PRO A 9 -11.22 -4.07 -1.64
C PRO A 9 -11.25 -3.33 -0.30
N THR A 10 -12.46 -3.00 0.16
CA THR A 10 -12.72 -2.37 1.46
C THR A 10 -12.29 -3.25 2.64
N ASP A 11 -12.39 -4.57 2.53
CA ASP A 11 -11.97 -5.49 3.60
C ASP A 11 -10.45 -5.49 3.75
N THR A 12 -9.72 -5.40 2.64
CA THR A 12 -8.26 -5.25 2.66
C THR A 12 -7.86 -3.92 3.30
N LEU A 13 -8.56 -2.83 3.01
CA LEU A 13 -8.31 -1.53 3.65
C LEU A 13 -8.51 -1.60 5.18
N ILE A 14 -9.61 -2.21 5.63
CA ILE A 14 -9.94 -2.36 7.05
C ILE A 14 -8.92 -3.26 7.74
N LEU A 15 -8.55 -4.40 7.13
CA LEU A 15 -7.55 -5.33 7.65
C LEU A 15 -6.22 -4.61 7.95
N TRP A 16 -5.72 -3.83 7.00
CA TRP A 16 -4.43 -3.15 7.15
C TRP A 16 -4.49 -1.98 8.13
N ALA A 17 -5.62 -1.26 8.20
CA ALA A 17 -5.82 -0.24 9.22
C ALA A 17 -5.89 -0.83 10.64
N ASP A 18 -6.62 -1.92 10.83
CA ASP A 18 -6.72 -2.61 12.12
C ASP A 18 -5.36 -3.14 12.59
N ARG A 19 -4.59 -3.71 11.65
CA ARG A 19 -3.23 -4.17 11.89
C ARG A 19 -2.30 -3.03 12.32
N GLN A 20 -2.28 -1.91 11.58
CA GLN A 20 -1.50 -0.73 11.96
C GLN A 20 -1.88 -0.25 13.36
N MET A 21 -3.18 -0.01 13.61
CA MET A 21 -3.65 0.51 14.89
C MET A 21 -3.26 -0.40 16.06
N THR A 22 -3.38 -1.71 15.88
CA THR A 22 -3.04 -2.70 16.91
C THR A 22 -1.53 -2.76 17.17
N GLU A 23 -0.73 -2.87 16.12
CA GLU A 23 0.73 -3.05 16.24
C GLU A 23 1.42 -1.77 16.72
N THR A 24 0.99 -0.59 16.25
CA THR A 24 1.56 0.70 16.67
C THR A 24 0.88 1.29 17.91
N ARG A 25 -0.14 0.62 18.46
CA ARG A 25 -1.01 1.12 19.54
C ARG A 25 -1.60 2.50 19.23
N GLN A 26 -1.85 2.80 17.95
CA GLN A 26 -2.48 4.04 17.52
C GLN A 26 -3.97 4.01 17.90
N PRO A 27 -4.48 4.99 18.66
CA PRO A 27 -5.90 5.07 18.95
C PRO A 27 -6.72 5.29 17.69
N LEU A 28 -7.91 4.69 17.61
CA LEU A 28 -8.85 4.90 16.51
C LEU A 28 -9.11 6.39 16.22
N LEU A 29 -9.22 7.20 17.28
CA LEU A 29 -9.40 8.64 17.17
C LEU A 29 -8.26 9.29 16.35
N LYS A 30 -7.01 8.91 16.61
CA LYS A 30 -5.83 9.43 15.90
C LYS A 30 -5.77 8.96 14.45
N PHE A 31 -6.20 7.72 14.18
CA PHE A 31 -6.33 7.24 12.82
C PHE A 31 -7.43 8.00 12.06
N ALA A 32 -8.58 8.22 12.70
CA ALA A 32 -9.71 8.94 12.10
C ALA A 32 -9.40 10.41 11.81
N GLU A 33 -8.64 11.09 12.67
CA GLU A 33 -8.10 12.44 12.41
C GLU A 33 -7.25 12.43 11.14
N ALA A 34 -6.22 11.58 11.10
CA ALA A 34 -5.31 11.52 9.96
C ALA A 34 -6.04 11.17 8.64
N LEU A 35 -7.03 10.27 8.71
CA LEU A 35 -7.86 9.91 7.57
C LEU A 35 -8.74 11.06 7.09
N THR A 36 -9.34 11.80 8.03
CA THR A 36 -10.14 12.98 7.73
C THR A 36 -9.30 14.03 7.02
N ASP A 37 -8.15 14.40 7.60
CA ASP A 37 -7.26 15.41 7.04
C ASP A 37 -6.81 15.00 5.63
N THR A 38 -6.38 13.74 5.46
CA THR A 38 -5.95 13.21 4.16
C THR A 38 -7.07 13.24 3.12
N TYR A 39 -8.29 12.88 3.50
CA TYR A 39 -9.44 12.91 2.59
C TYR A 39 -9.81 14.33 2.17
N LEU A 40 -9.85 15.28 3.12
CA LEU A 40 -10.19 16.67 2.84
C LEU A 40 -9.14 17.34 1.95
N ASP A 41 -7.86 16.99 2.11
CA ASP A 41 -6.78 17.46 1.25
C ASP A 41 -6.85 16.90 -0.18
N MET A 42 -7.31 15.65 -0.34
CA MET A 42 -7.34 14.98 -1.64
C MET A 42 -8.61 15.26 -2.46
N VAL A 43 -9.74 15.54 -1.80
CA VAL A 43 -11.05 15.64 -2.45
C VAL A 43 -11.57 17.08 -2.42
N PRO A 44 -11.79 17.71 -3.59
CA PRO A 44 -12.39 19.05 -3.69
C PRO A 44 -13.75 19.13 -2.98
N GLU A 45 -14.04 20.26 -2.35
CA GLU A 45 -15.24 20.46 -1.53
C GLU A 45 -16.54 20.11 -2.26
N ASP A 46 -16.67 20.50 -3.54
CA ASP A 46 -17.84 20.23 -4.38
C ASP A 46 -18.06 18.75 -4.74
N ARG A 47 -17.07 17.90 -4.44
CA ARG A 47 -17.08 16.46 -4.75
C ARG A 47 -17.11 15.58 -3.51
N ARG A 48 -17.12 16.15 -2.32
CA ARG A 48 -17.12 15.37 -1.07
C ARG A 48 -18.51 14.77 -0.83
N THR A 49 -18.63 13.44 -0.88
CA THR A 49 -19.86 12.73 -0.46
C THR A 49 -19.67 11.93 0.83
N CYS A 50 -18.44 11.81 1.30
CA CYS A 50 -18.08 11.07 2.50
C CYS A 50 -18.58 11.81 3.74
N PRO A 51 -19.11 11.12 4.77
CA PRO A 51 -19.57 11.74 6.01
C PRO A 51 -18.41 12.13 6.94
N LEU A 52 -17.38 12.78 6.39
CA LEU A 52 -16.26 13.37 7.10
C LEU A 52 -16.33 14.88 6.91
N ASP A 53 -16.56 15.60 8.01
CA ASP A 53 -16.68 17.05 7.96
C ASP A 53 -15.33 17.70 8.25
N GLU A 54 -15.12 18.84 7.62
CA GLU A 54 -14.04 19.77 7.95
C GLU A 54 -14.31 20.45 9.30
N ILE A 55 -13.27 20.63 10.11
CA ILE A 55 -13.36 21.37 11.35
C ILE A 55 -13.15 22.86 11.03
N PRO A 56 -14.13 23.74 11.28
CA PRO A 56 -14.01 25.17 10.97
C PRO A 56 -12.85 25.81 11.74
N ILE A 57 -12.02 26.59 11.03
CA ILE A 57 -10.88 27.33 11.62
C ILE A 57 -11.38 28.36 12.65
N ASP A 58 -12.50 29.02 12.35
CA ASP A 58 -13.12 30.03 13.22
C ASP A 58 -14.18 29.42 14.18
N GLY A 59 -14.19 28.09 14.30
CA GLY A 59 -15.14 27.36 15.14
C GLY A 59 -14.84 27.45 16.64
N SER A 60 -15.84 27.16 17.45
CA SER A 60 -15.63 27.01 18.90
C SER A 60 -14.85 25.73 19.23
N VAL A 61 -14.27 25.67 20.42
CA VAL A 61 -13.65 24.43 20.95
C VAL A 61 -14.69 23.29 21.02
N ASP A 62 -15.94 23.61 21.33
CA ASP A 62 -17.02 22.63 21.36
C ASP A 62 -17.34 22.09 19.96
N ASP A 63 -17.28 22.94 18.92
CA ASP A 63 -17.42 22.51 17.53
C ASP A 63 -16.29 21.57 17.11
N HIS A 64 -15.04 21.89 17.50
CA HIS A 64 -13.88 21.04 17.24
C HIS A 64 -14.10 19.62 17.78
N TYR A 65 -14.41 19.49 19.07
CA TYR A 65 -14.61 18.17 19.68
C TYR A 65 -15.85 17.45 19.16
N ARG A 66 -16.93 18.18 18.86
CA ARG A 66 -18.16 17.62 18.29
C ARG A 66 -17.91 17.01 16.91
N ILE A 67 -17.22 17.72 16.03
CA ILE A 67 -16.93 17.26 14.67
C ILE A 67 -15.91 16.13 14.67
N GLN A 68 -14.82 16.27 15.44
CA GLN A 68 -13.82 15.23 15.62
C GLN A 68 -14.45 13.91 16.10
N LYS A 69 -15.36 13.98 17.09
CA LYS A 69 -16.08 12.81 17.59
C LYS A 69 -17.04 12.23 16.55
N LYS A 70 -17.72 13.07 15.76
CA LYS A 70 -18.58 12.63 14.65
C LYS A 70 -17.76 11.85 13.61
N ASN A 71 -16.63 12.40 13.16
CA ASN A 71 -15.76 11.77 12.17
C ASN A 71 -15.19 10.45 12.71
N ALA A 72 -14.71 10.44 13.96
CA ALA A 72 -14.22 9.22 14.61
C ALA A 72 -15.29 8.11 14.68
N LEU A 73 -16.55 8.47 14.96
CA LEU A 73 -17.66 7.52 14.96
C LEU A 73 -17.97 6.97 13.56
N ALA A 74 -17.86 7.79 12.51
CA ALA A 74 -17.99 7.32 11.12
C ALA A 74 -16.92 6.27 10.80
N VAL A 75 -15.66 6.57 11.13
CA VAL A 75 -14.52 5.66 10.93
C VAL A 75 -14.67 4.39 11.76
N GLU A 76 -15.11 4.49 13.02
CA GLU A 76 -15.40 3.34 13.88
C GLU A 76 -16.40 2.38 13.23
N ARG A 77 -17.48 2.94 12.65
CA ARG A 77 -18.52 2.14 12.00
C ARG A 77 -18.03 1.46 10.72
N TRP A 78 -17.08 2.07 10.00
CA TRP A 78 -16.43 1.44 8.86
C TRP A 78 -15.53 0.28 9.28
N VAL A 79 -14.65 0.52 10.25
CA VAL A 79 -13.72 -0.51 10.76
C VAL A 79 -14.48 -1.71 11.33
N LYS A 80 -15.59 -1.47 12.05
CA LYS A 80 -16.46 -2.54 12.58
C LYS A 80 -17.32 -3.21 11.51
N GLY A 81 -17.36 -2.71 10.28
CA GLY A 81 -18.24 -3.20 9.22
C GLY A 81 -19.72 -2.92 9.47
N THR A 82 -20.07 -2.05 10.42
CA THR A 82 -21.45 -1.66 10.73
C THR A 82 -22.09 -0.92 9.56
N ILE A 83 -21.31 -0.13 8.83
CA ILE A 83 -21.72 0.52 7.59
C ILE A 83 -20.65 0.28 6.52
N LYS A 84 -21.06 0.26 5.25
CA LYS A 84 -20.11 0.07 4.14
C LYS A 84 -19.15 1.25 4.05
N LEU A 85 -17.87 0.95 3.80
CA LEU A 85 -16.86 1.94 3.48
C LEU A 85 -17.17 2.58 2.10
N PRO A 86 -17.28 3.92 1.99
CA PRO A 86 -17.44 4.60 0.72
C PRO A 86 -16.24 4.35 -0.20
N LEU A 87 -16.46 4.13 -1.50
CA LEU A 87 -15.33 3.90 -2.43
C LEU A 87 -14.48 5.15 -2.67
N GLU A 88 -15.04 6.35 -2.51
CA GLU A 88 -14.32 7.61 -2.69
C GLU A 88 -13.16 7.79 -1.70
N ILE A 89 -13.21 7.11 -0.54
CA ILE A 89 -12.17 7.24 0.50
C ILE A 89 -10.98 6.31 0.26
N LEU A 90 -11.03 5.45 -0.77
CA LEU A 90 -10.04 4.40 -0.99
C LEU A 90 -8.61 4.95 -1.05
N ASP A 91 -8.38 5.98 -1.86
CA ASP A 91 -7.05 6.56 -2.03
C ASP A 91 -6.58 7.29 -0.77
N ALA A 92 -7.48 8.04 -0.11
CA ALA A 92 -7.20 8.70 1.16
C ALA A 92 -6.85 7.67 2.25
N TRP A 93 -7.58 6.56 2.32
CA TRP A 93 -7.33 5.48 3.27
C TRP A 93 -5.95 4.85 3.08
N ILE A 94 -5.59 4.53 1.83
CA ILE A 94 -4.27 4.01 1.50
C ILE A 94 -3.19 5.02 1.89
N ALA A 95 -3.40 6.31 1.60
CA ALA A 95 -2.46 7.38 1.92
C ALA A 95 -2.27 7.59 3.43
N THR A 96 -3.31 7.35 4.25
CA THR A 96 -3.24 7.41 5.72
C THR A 96 -2.43 6.27 6.34
N LEU A 97 -2.34 5.11 5.67
CA LEU A 97 -1.51 4.01 6.13
C LEU A 97 -0.02 4.38 6.07
N GLN A 98 0.75 3.90 7.03
CA GLN A 98 2.17 4.24 7.20
C GLN A 98 3.07 3.10 6.73
N GLY A 99 4.19 3.47 6.09
CA GLY A 99 5.31 2.57 5.81
C GLY A 99 4.90 1.21 5.25
N GLU A 100 5.19 0.15 6.01
CA GLU A 100 4.92 -1.24 5.62
C GLU A 100 3.42 -1.57 5.52
N TYR A 101 2.56 -0.93 6.32
CA TYR A 101 1.12 -1.16 6.28
C TYR A 101 0.51 -0.66 4.97
N ARG A 102 0.97 0.50 4.50
CA ARG A 102 0.59 1.02 3.19
C ARG A 102 1.09 0.13 2.07
N ALA A 103 2.37 -0.27 2.14
CA ALA A 103 2.98 -1.12 1.13
C ALA A 103 2.28 -2.48 1.03
N GLY A 104 1.98 -3.10 2.18
CA GLY A 104 1.24 -4.36 2.26
C GLY A 104 -0.19 -4.23 1.77
N CYS A 105 -0.89 -3.16 2.15
CA CYS A 105 -2.24 -2.89 1.66
C CYS A 105 -2.31 -2.79 0.13
N VAL A 106 -1.40 -2.03 -0.47
CA VAL A 106 -1.32 -1.91 -1.94
C VAL A 106 -0.93 -3.25 -2.58
N ALA A 107 -0.03 -4.01 -1.97
CA ALA A 107 0.35 -5.35 -2.47
C ALA A 107 -0.86 -6.30 -2.51
N ASP A 108 -1.62 -6.40 -1.43
CA ASP A 108 -2.80 -7.27 -1.34
C ASP A 108 -3.92 -6.81 -2.30
N LEU A 109 -4.08 -5.50 -2.48
CA LEU A 109 -5.04 -4.95 -3.45
C LEU A 109 -4.65 -5.31 -4.89
N LEU A 110 -3.37 -5.23 -5.23
CA LEU A 110 -2.85 -5.55 -6.57
C LEU A 110 -2.79 -7.05 -6.85
N GLU A 111 -2.54 -7.88 -5.83
CA GLU A 111 -2.48 -9.34 -5.97
C GLU A 111 -3.78 -9.90 -6.55
N ARG A 112 -4.92 -9.29 -6.23
CA ARG A 112 -6.25 -9.64 -6.80
C ARG A 112 -6.30 -9.55 -8.32
N HIS A 113 -5.49 -8.67 -8.90
CA HIS A 113 -5.37 -8.47 -10.33
C HIS A 113 -4.19 -9.26 -10.93
N ASN A 114 -3.58 -10.18 -10.17
CA ASN A 114 -2.31 -10.84 -10.49
C ASN A 114 -1.18 -9.84 -10.77
N MET A 115 -1.25 -8.65 -10.16
CA MET A 115 -0.23 -7.63 -10.24
C MET A 115 0.65 -7.70 -8.99
N THR A 116 1.95 -7.51 -9.16
CA THR A 116 2.90 -7.45 -8.04
C THR A 116 3.22 -6.00 -7.75
N ALA A 117 2.89 -5.52 -6.55
CA ALA A 117 3.39 -4.24 -6.07
C ALA A 117 4.91 -4.32 -5.93
N VAL A 118 5.61 -3.42 -6.60
CA VAL A 118 7.05 -3.30 -6.49
C VAL A 118 7.40 -1.86 -6.14
N PRO A 119 8.36 -1.60 -5.23
CA PRO A 119 8.77 -0.25 -4.89
C PRO A 119 9.21 0.49 -6.14
N ALA A 120 8.74 1.73 -6.30
CA ALA A 120 9.20 2.58 -7.38
C ALA A 120 10.70 2.88 -7.20
N ILE A 121 11.47 2.68 -8.27
CA ILE A 121 12.84 3.21 -8.36
C ILE A 121 12.81 4.34 -9.37
N ASP A 122 12.83 5.57 -8.88
CA ASP A 122 12.63 6.77 -9.70
C ASP A 122 13.91 7.28 -10.38
N ARG A 123 14.97 6.45 -10.45
CA ARG A 123 16.26 6.82 -11.05
C ARG A 123 16.88 5.65 -11.79
N ALA A 124 17.27 5.90 -13.05
CA ALA A 124 18.12 5.00 -13.83
C ALA A 124 19.55 5.58 -13.84
N ASP A 125 20.32 5.23 -12.82
CA ASP A 125 21.72 5.63 -12.68
C ASP A 125 22.65 4.43 -12.47
N ALA A 126 23.96 4.67 -12.49
CA ALA A 126 24.97 3.63 -12.34
C ALA A 126 24.84 2.87 -11.00
N ALA A 127 24.41 3.55 -9.93
CA ALA A 127 24.19 2.92 -8.64
C ALA A 127 23.01 1.94 -8.68
N THR A 128 21.91 2.34 -9.33
CA THR A 128 20.75 1.49 -9.53
C THR A 128 21.07 0.31 -10.44
N PHE A 129 21.91 0.50 -11.47
CA PHE A 129 22.42 -0.60 -12.29
C PHE A 129 23.24 -1.59 -11.49
N ALA A 130 24.22 -1.12 -10.72
CA ALA A 130 25.04 -1.98 -9.88
C ALA A 130 24.17 -2.76 -8.88
N LYS A 131 23.19 -2.10 -8.26
CA LYS A 131 22.21 -2.75 -7.36
C LYS A 131 21.39 -3.82 -8.09
N THR A 132 20.95 -3.55 -9.32
CA THR A 132 20.19 -4.51 -10.14
C THR A 132 21.03 -5.74 -10.48
N MET A 133 22.30 -5.54 -10.83
CA MET A 133 23.23 -6.65 -11.07
C MET A 133 23.50 -7.47 -9.81
N HIS A 134 23.63 -6.81 -8.65
CA HIS A 134 23.80 -7.51 -7.37
C HIS A 134 22.56 -8.34 -7.01
N THR A 135 21.36 -7.75 -7.11
CA THR A 135 20.08 -8.46 -6.91
C THR A 135 19.94 -9.65 -7.87
N THR A 136 20.39 -9.50 -9.13
CA THR A 136 20.39 -10.59 -10.11
C THR A 136 21.35 -11.71 -9.70
N ALA A 137 22.55 -11.38 -9.23
CA ALA A 137 23.51 -12.36 -8.73
C ALA A 137 22.98 -13.11 -7.50
N ASP A 138 22.37 -12.40 -6.55
CA ASP A 138 21.75 -13.00 -5.37
C ASP A 138 20.59 -13.94 -5.74
N MET A 139 19.77 -13.55 -6.72
CA MET A 139 18.71 -14.39 -7.26
C MET A 139 19.27 -15.67 -7.90
N ILE A 140 20.30 -15.55 -8.74
CA ILE A 140 20.96 -16.69 -9.37
C ILE A 140 21.57 -17.61 -8.32
N GLY A 141 22.20 -17.06 -7.28
CA GLY A 141 22.75 -17.85 -6.16
C GLY A 141 21.68 -18.68 -5.46
N ALA A 142 20.52 -18.08 -5.14
CA ALA A 142 19.41 -18.81 -4.53
C ALA A 142 18.84 -19.89 -5.48
N LEU A 143 18.66 -19.56 -6.77
CA LEU A 143 18.21 -20.52 -7.77
C LEU A 143 19.19 -21.69 -7.94
N ALA A 144 20.49 -21.43 -7.87
CA ALA A 144 21.52 -22.47 -7.96
C ALA A 144 21.42 -23.47 -6.79
N CYS A 145 21.11 -23.00 -5.57
CA CYS A 145 20.85 -23.89 -4.43
C CYS A 145 19.63 -24.77 -4.68
N ILE A 146 18.51 -24.19 -5.12
CA ILE A 146 17.23 -24.90 -5.37
C ILE A 146 17.38 -26.00 -6.42
N VAL A 147 18.25 -25.81 -7.43
CA VAL A 147 18.41 -26.78 -8.52
C VAL A 147 19.63 -27.69 -8.32
N ALA A 148 20.35 -27.57 -7.20
CA ALA A 148 21.63 -28.23 -6.99
C ALA A 148 21.53 -29.77 -6.98
N ASP A 149 20.45 -30.31 -6.42
CA ASP A 149 20.19 -31.75 -6.34
C ASP A 149 19.29 -32.27 -7.49
N GLY A 150 18.82 -31.36 -8.34
CA GLY A 150 17.93 -31.64 -9.48
C GLY A 150 16.47 -31.90 -9.10
N VAL A 151 16.07 -31.72 -7.83
CA VAL A 151 14.71 -31.98 -7.34
C VAL A 151 14.22 -30.81 -6.51
N VAL A 152 13.25 -30.05 -7.03
CA VAL A 152 12.63 -28.97 -6.26
C VAL A 152 11.60 -29.53 -5.27
N ASP A 153 11.92 -29.52 -3.98
CA ASP A 153 11.07 -30.05 -2.91
C ASP A 153 10.94 -29.12 -1.68
N GLU A 154 10.40 -29.65 -0.57
CA GLU A 154 10.17 -28.86 0.67
C GLU A 154 11.48 -28.44 1.35
N GLN A 155 12.60 -29.11 1.07
CA GLN A 155 13.92 -28.77 1.62
C GLN A 155 14.43 -27.45 1.02
N ASP A 156 14.01 -27.11 -0.19
CA ASP A 156 14.36 -25.86 -0.86
C ASP A 156 13.56 -24.65 -0.37
N ARG A 157 12.62 -24.84 0.56
CA ARG A 157 11.64 -23.81 0.93
C ARG A 157 12.28 -22.47 1.27
N GLU A 158 13.37 -22.47 2.04
CA GLU A 158 14.06 -21.24 2.42
C GLU A 158 14.69 -20.54 1.22
N ASP A 159 15.36 -21.29 0.34
CA ASP A 159 15.97 -20.76 -0.88
C ASP A 159 14.90 -20.31 -1.90
N ILE A 160 13.78 -21.01 -2.00
CA ILE A 160 12.61 -20.60 -2.82
C ILE A 160 12.07 -19.26 -2.32
N VAL A 161 11.89 -19.10 -1.01
CA VAL A 161 11.43 -17.82 -0.42
C VAL A 161 12.43 -16.71 -0.75
N ARG A 162 13.73 -16.97 -0.60
CA ARG A 162 14.79 -16.03 -0.93
C ARG A 162 14.78 -15.65 -2.42
N ALA A 163 14.72 -16.63 -3.32
CA ALA A 163 14.69 -16.43 -4.76
C ALA A 163 13.46 -15.59 -5.16
N GLN A 164 12.28 -15.90 -4.63
CA GLN A 164 11.06 -15.12 -4.88
C GLN A 164 11.19 -13.67 -4.38
N GLN A 165 11.83 -13.46 -3.24
CA GLN A 165 12.09 -12.11 -2.73
C GLN A 165 13.00 -11.32 -3.68
N GLN A 166 14.11 -11.92 -4.14
CA GLN A 166 15.01 -11.26 -5.09
C GLN A 166 14.33 -11.00 -6.43
N MET A 167 13.49 -11.91 -6.93
CA MET A 167 12.68 -11.70 -8.14
C MET A 167 11.75 -10.50 -8.01
N ARG A 168 11.10 -10.30 -6.85
CA ARG A 168 10.25 -9.12 -6.61
C ARG A 168 11.04 -7.83 -6.63
N ILE A 169 12.22 -7.81 -5.99
CA ILE A 169 13.11 -6.64 -5.99
C ILE A 169 13.57 -6.33 -7.42
N LEU A 170 13.98 -7.35 -8.17
CA LEU A 170 14.43 -7.22 -9.55
C LEU A 170 13.32 -6.67 -10.46
N LYS A 171 12.08 -7.18 -10.33
CA LYS A 171 10.93 -6.62 -11.05
C LYS A 171 10.74 -5.13 -10.76
N GLY A 172 10.90 -4.70 -9.51
CA GLY A 172 10.85 -3.28 -9.13
C GLY A 172 11.94 -2.43 -9.76
N GLN A 173 13.17 -2.95 -9.78
CA GLN A 173 14.29 -2.30 -10.44
C GLN A 173 14.04 -2.13 -11.94
N MET A 174 13.61 -3.19 -12.62
CA MET A 174 13.32 -3.16 -14.06
C MET A 174 12.15 -2.22 -14.40
N ALA A 175 11.08 -2.22 -13.59
CA ALA A 175 9.96 -1.29 -13.78
C ALA A 175 10.38 0.18 -13.59
N GLY A 176 11.26 0.45 -12.61
CA GLY A 176 11.83 1.78 -12.41
C GLY A 176 12.65 2.25 -13.62
N TRP A 177 13.42 1.34 -14.23
CA TRP A 177 14.17 1.61 -15.45
C TRP A 177 13.27 1.94 -16.63
N GLU A 178 12.24 1.13 -16.85
CA GLU A 178 11.25 1.35 -17.89
C GLU A 178 10.58 2.71 -17.74
N LYS A 179 10.19 3.08 -16.51
CA LYS A 179 9.62 4.41 -16.21
C LYS A 179 10.59 5.54 -16.55
N ALA A 180 11.86 5.42 -16.17
CA ALA A 180 12.89 6.42 -16.46
C ALA A 180 13.14 6.58 -17.97
N PHE A 181 13.20 5.47 -18.70
CA PHE A 181 13.34 5.49 -20.17
C PHE A 181 12.11 6.10 -20.84
N ASN A 182 10.90 5.74 -20.40
CA ASN A 182 9.66 6.32 -20.90
C ASN A 182 9.59 7.84 -20.67
N ALA A 183 10.02 8.32 -19.49
CA ALA A 183 10.10 9.75 -19.21
C ALA A 183 11.07 10.47 -20.16
N ALA A 184 12.25 9.89 -20.40
CA ALA A 184 13.23 10.45 -21.34
C ALA A 184 12.72 10.49 -22.79
N LEU A 185 11.96 9.48 -23.21
CA LEU A 185 11.35 9.43 -24.55
C LEU A 185 10.15 10.39 -24.69
N SER A 186 9.42 10.63 -23.61
CA SER A 186 8.24 11.51 -23.59
C SER A 186 8.61 12.99 -23.52
N GLY A 187 9.73 13.32 -22.87
CA GLY A 187 10.27 14.69 -22.80
C GLY A 187 10.93 15.22 -24.08
N GLY A 188 10.89 14.45 -25.17
CA GLY A 188 11.43 14.84 -26.49
C GLY A 188 10.39 15.31 -27.51
N ARG A 189 9.15 15.57 -27.09
CA ARG A 189 8.08 16.14 -27.92
C ARG A 189 7.67 17.51 -27.35
N GLU A 190 8.46 18.53 -27.65
CA GLU A 190 7.99 19.92 -27.71
C GLU A 190 7.53 20.24 -29.14
#